data_AF-A0A150X784-F1
#
_entry.id   AF-A0A150X784-F1
#
_cell.length_a   1.000
_cell.length_b   1.000
_cell.length_c   1.000
_cell.angle_alpha   90.00
_cell.angle_beta   90.00
_cell.angle_gamma   90.00
#
_symmetry.space_group_name_H-M   'P 1'
#
loop_
_entity.id
_entity.type
_entity.pdbx_description
1 polymer ?
#
loop_
_entity_poly.entity_id
_entity_poly.type
_entity_poly.pdbx_seq_one_letter_code
_entity_poly.pdbx_strand_id
1 'polypeptide(L)'
;MPFPLNHQSKCTCSSCGFHQSGNDQWAGYLQGFVNQSCGHCGTKVCHSTEPTKKPYQNSNVTCETCQQTREYEIAWYRYRSDKPTDPYFGFDLWLQVDIKENVLWFYNLKHLNYLRDYVSAKLREDNDRHKYSMITNLPQWVKSSKNRDLIVKKLNKLEEDFRKKTT
;
A
#
# COMPACT_ATOMS: atom_id res chain seq x y z
N MET A 1 -9.62 -1.05 4.48
CA MET A 1 -10.08 -2.01 5.50
C MET A 1 -10.58 -1.23 6.71
N PRO A 2 -11.80 -1.48 7.22
CA PRO A 2 -12.21 -0.92 8.50
C PRO A 2 -11.33 -1.50 9.62
N PHE A 3 -10.82 -0.65 10.50
CA PHE A 3 -10.06 -1.10 11.66
C PHE A 3 -11.03 -1.66 12.69
N PRO A 4 -10.71 -2.78 13.35
CA PRO A 4 -11.49 -3.21 14.49
C PRO A 4 -11.37 -2.12 15.56
N LEU A 5 -12.52 -1.59 16.00
CA LEU A 5 -12.59 -0.67 17.12
C LEU A 5 -11.90 -1.34 18.33
N ASN A 6 -11.02 -0.61 19.01
CA ASN A 6 -10.25 -1.08 20.17
C ASN A 6 -9.19 -2.15 19.90
N HIS A 7 -8.79 -2.40 18.64
CA HIS A 7 -7.65 -3.27 18.36
C HIS A 7 -6.32 -2.58 18.70
N GLN A 8 -5.57 -3.17 19.62
CA GLN A 8 -4.20 -2.76 19.92
C GLN A 8 -3.21 -3.72 19.25
N SER A 9 -2.49 -3.20 18.25
CA SER A 9 -1.39 -3.93 17.63
C SER A 9 -0.10 -3.72 18.42
N LYS A 10 0.67 -4.81 18.56
CA LYS A 10 2.01 -4.80 19.17
C LYS A 10 2.99 -5.48 18.22
N CYS A 11 4.14 -4.85 18.01
CA CYS A 11 5.26 -5.38 17.23
C CYS A 11 6.47 -5.51 18.15
N THR A 12 7.06 -6.71 18.20
CA THR A 12 8.26 -6.98 19.00
C THR A 12 9.29 -7.74 18.18
N CYS A 13 10.54 -7.27 18.20
CA CYS A 13 11.67 -7.97 17.58
C CYS A 13 12.45 -8.73 18.64
N SER A 14 12.51 -10.06 18.52
CA SER A 14 13.26 -10.91 19.43
C SER A 14 14.78 -10.77 19.31
N SER A 15 15.29 -10.24 18.19
CA SER A 15 16.73 -10.16 17.93
C SER A 15 17.37 -8.87 18.43
N CYS A 16 16.71 -7.72 18.27
CA CYS A 16 17.23 -6.41 18.69
C CYS A 16 16.47 -5.78 19.87
N GLY A 17 15.38 -6.41 20.34
CA GLY A 17 14.56 -5.88 21.42
C GLY A 17 13.63 -4.73 21.04
N PHE A 18 13.51 -4.41 19.74
CA PHE A 18 12.56 -3.39 19.27
C PHE A 18 11.14 -3.73 19.73
N HIS A 19 10.43 -2.75 20.29
CA HIS A 19 9.04 -2.89 20.70
C HIS A 19 8.26 -1.63 20.31
N GLN A 20 7.14 -1.83 19.62
CA GLN A 20 6.20 -0.77 19.32
C GLN A 20 4.77 -1.22 19.64
N SER A 21 4.06 -0.37 20.38
CA SER A 21 2.65 -0.58 20.72
C SER A 21 1.82 0.63 20.30
N GLY A 22 0.60 0.37 19.86
CA GLY A 22 -0.31 1.45 19.50
C GLY A 22 0.05 2.11 18.18
N ASN A 23 -0.50 3.30 17.97
CA ASN A 23 -0.50 4.00 16.69
C ASN A 23 0.50 5.16 16.61
N ASP A 24 1.38 5.32 17.61
CA ASP A 24 2.06 6.60 17.84
C ASP A 24 3.28 6.84 16.91
N GLN A 25 3.82 5.79 16.29
CA GLN A 25 4.98 5.90 15.38
C GLN A 25 4.67 5.27 14.02
N TRP A 26 4.08 6.04 13.11
CA TRP A 26 3.84 5.57 11.75
C TRP A 26 5.13 5.65 10.91
N ALA A 27 5.61 4.50 10.41
CA ALA A 27 6.79 4.38 9.55
C ALA A 27 6.46 4.37 8.04
N GLY A 28 5.17 4.36 7.71
CA GLY A 28 4.69 4.21 6.34
C GLY A 28 4.61 5.52 5.58
N TYR A 29 4.00 5.43 4.39
CA TYR A 29 3.77 6.60 3.56
C TYR A 29 2.69 7.52 4.15
N LEU A 30 2.86 8.81 3.93
CA LEU A 30 1.91 9.87 4.25
C LEU A 30 1.56 10.60 2.95
N GLN A 31 0.32 11.04 2.83
CA GLN A 31 -0.11 11.90 1.74
C GLN A 31 -0.59 13.24 2.30
N GLY A 32 -0.09 14.31 1.70
CA GLY A 32 -0.37 15.68 2.09
C GLY A 32 -1.53 16.25 1.30
N PHE A 33 -2.34 17.08 1.96
CA PHE A 33 -3.46 17.78 1.34
C PHE A 33 -3.45 19.26 1.73
N VAL A 34 -3.69 20.11 0.73
CA VAL A 34 -4.00 21.53 0.88
C VAL A 34 -5.45 21.71 0.47
N ASN A 35 -6.27 22.22 1.38
CA ASN A 35 -7.69 22.49 1.15
C ASN A 35 -8.05 23.82 1.82
N GLN A 36 -7.68 24.93 1.17
CA GLN A 36 -7.84 26.28 1.71
C GLN A 36 -8.24 27.25 0.58
N SER A 37 -8.73 28.43 0.94
CA SER A 37 -9.00 29.49 -0.03
C SER A 37 -7.71 30.15 -0.51
N CYS A 38 -7.66 30.48 -1.80
CA CYS A 38 -6.57 31.25 -2.38
C CYS A 38 -6.51 32.62 -1.71
N GLY A 39 -5.36 32.97 -1.14
CA GLY A 39 -5.18 34.26 -0.48
C GLY A 39 -5.15 35.49 -1.42
N HIS A 40 -5.35 35.29 -2.73
CA HIS A 40 -5.47 36.39 -3.71
C HIS A 40 -6.91 36.57 -4.20
N CYS A 41 -7.52 35.54 -4.79
CA CYS A 41 -8.84 35.63 -5.40
C CYS A 41 -9.96 34.94 -4.60
N GLY A 42 -9.64 34.30 -3.47
CA GLY A 42 -10.61 33.59 -2.63
C GLY A 42 -11.07 32.23 -3.15
N THR A 43 -10.74 31.85 -4.40
CA THR A 43 -11.07 30.54 -4.98
C THR A 43 -10.50 29.41 -4.13
N LYS A 44 -11.26 28.34 -3.95
CA LYS A 44 -10.80 27.14 -3.27
C LYS A 44 -9.61 26.49 -4.00
N VAL A 45 -8.54 26.23 -3.26
CA VAL A 45 -7.36 25.49 -3.71
C VAL A 45 -7.40 24.10 -3.10
N CYS A 46 -7.43 23.09 -3.96
CA CYS A 46 -7.35 21.68 -3.59
C CYS A 46 -6.09 21.08 -4.23
N HIS A 47 -5.13 20.67 -3.42
CA HIS A 47 -3.91 20.03 -3.91
C HIS A 47 -3.57 18.82 -3.06
N SER A 48 -3.16 17.73 -3.69
CA SER A 48 -2.66 16.53 -3.04
C SER A 48 -1.21 16.28 -3.44
N THR A 49 -0.35 15.98 -2.47
CA THR A 49 1.03 15.59 -2.74
C THR A 49 1.10 14.16 -3.24
N GLU A 50 2.24 13.80 -3.83
CA GLU A 50 2.64 12.40 -3.94
C GLU A 50 2.87 11.78 -2.54
N PRO A 51 2.58 10.49 -2.33
CA PRO A 51 2.85 9.81 -1.08
C PRO A 51 4.34 9.77 -0.74
N THR A 52 4.72 10.14 0.49
CA THR A 52 6.12 10.18 0.95
C THR A 52 6.26 9.67 2.38
N LYS A 53 7.42 9.11 2.73
CA LYS A 53 7.79 8.79 4.13
C LYS A 53 8.40 9.99 4.87
N LYS A 54 8.71 11.07 4.16
CA LYS A 54 9.35 12.29 4.69
C LYS A 54 8.40 13.47 4.47
N PRO A 55 7.46 13.72 5.40
CA PRO A 55 6.55 14.86 5.29
C PRO A 55 7.32 16.17 5.47
N TYR A 56 6.78 17.24 4.90
CA TYR A 56 7.33 18.59 4.96
C TYR A 56 6.20 19.57 5.24
N GLN A 57 6.52 20.73 5.80
CA GLN A 57 5.50 21.61 6.38
C GLN A 57 4.63 22.29 5.31
N ASN A 58 5.27 22.82 4.27
CA ASN A 58 4.63 23.74 3.32
C ASN A 58 4.86 23.32 1.86
N SER A 59 3.88 23.55 0.99
CA SER A 59 4.01 23.34 -0.46
C SER A 59 3.61 24.59 -1.24
N ASN A 60 4.32 24.86 -2.34
CA ASN A 60 3.95 25.87 -3.30
C ASN A 60 2.83 25.33 -4.20
N VAL A 61 1.66 25.96 -4.13
CA VAL A 61 0.49 25.58 -4.92
C VAL A 61 0.04 26.75 -5.79
N THR A 62 -0.12 26.48 -7.08
CA THR A 62 -0.63 27.42 -8.07
C THR A 62 -2.15 27.37 -8.11
N CYS A 63 -2.80 28.51 -7.94
CA CYS A 63 -4.25 28.60 -8.08
C CYS A 63 -4.66 28.44 -9.56
N GLU A 64 -5.58 27.53 -9.86
CA GLU A 64 -6.05 27.29 -11.23
C GLU A 64 -6.82 28.46 -11.84
N THR A 65 -7.39 29.36 -11.01
CA THR A 65 -8.16 30.51 -11.48
C THR A 65 -7.31 31.75 -11.72
N CYS A 66 -6.54 32.18 -10.72
CA CYS A 66 -5.76 33.42 -10.81
C CYS A 66 -4.28 33.20 -11.16
N GLN A 67 -3.84 31.94 -11.30
CA GLN A 67 -2.46 31.54 -11.61
C GLN A 67 -1.39 31.99 -10.61
N GLN A 68 -1.80 32.59 -9.48
CA GLN A 68 -0.87 32.95 -8.42
C GLN A 68 -0.40 31.69 -7.68
N THR A 69 0.92 31.53 -7.62
CA THR A 69 1.56 30.54 -6.75
C THR A 69 1.78 31.12 -5.36
N ARG A 70 1.38 30.37 -4.34
CA ARG A 70 1.64 30.71 -2.94
C ARG A 70 2.01 29.47 -2.16
N GLU A 71 2.66 29.69 -1.03
CA GLU A 71 2.98 28.66 -0.08
C GLU A 71 1.79 28.40 0.84
N TYR A 72 1.43 27.13 1.03
CA TYR A 72 0.37 26.68 1.93
C TYR A 72 0.89 25.60 2.86
N GLU A 73 0.40 25.59 4.11
CA GLU A 73 0.63 24.50 5.05
C GLU A 73 -0.10 23.23 4.61
N ILE A 74 0.55 22.07 4.81
CA ILE A 74 0.06 20.77 4.36
C ILE A 74 -0.49 19.98 5.54
N ALA A 75 -1.74 19.51 5.41
CA ALA A 75 -2.28 18.52 6.32
C ALA A 75 -1.88 17.10 5.87
N TRP A 76 -1.17 16.36 6.72
CA TRP A 76 -0.66 15.02 6.41
C TRP A 76 -1.53 13.91 7.00
N TYR A 77 -1.79 12.87 6.21
CA TYR A 77 -2.56 11.70 6.63
C TYR A 77 -1.86 10.41 6.19
N ARG A 78 -2.15 9.30 6.89
CA ARG A 78 -1.62 7.97 6.54
C ARG A 78 -2.07 7.57 5.15
N TYR A 79 -1.11 7.32 4.26
CA TYR A 79 -1.37 6.75 2.96
C TYR A 79 -1.50 5.24 3.09
N ARG A 80 -2.65 4.69 2.69
CA ARG A 80 -3.01 3.27 2.91
C ARG A 80 -3.43 2.56 1.62
N SER A 81 -3.05 3.12 0.47
CA SER A 81 -3.40 2.58 -0.83
C SER A 81 -2.33 1.59 -1.31
N ASP A 82 -2.08 1.54 -2.61
CA ASP A 82 -1.12 0.74 -3.42
C ASP A 82 0.30 0.51 -2.88
N LYS A 83 0.68 0.99 -1.69
CA LYS A 83 2.01 0.72 -1.11
C LYS A 83 2.04 -0.60 -0.34
N PRO A 84 3.15 -1.37 -0.47
CA PRO A 84 3.35 -2.64 0.22
C PRO A 84 3.76 -2.42 1.68
N THR A 85 2.94 -1.69 2.45
CA THR A 85 3.17 -1.39 3.87
C THR A 85 2.12 -2.03 4.75
N ASP A 86 2.49 -2.48 5.95
CA ASP A 86 1.52 -2.98 6.91
C ASP A 86 0.57 -1.86 7.38
N PRO A 87 -0.72 -2.17 7.66
CA PRO A 87 -1.73 -1.15 7.95
C PRO A 87 -1.62 -0.54 9.36
N TYR A 88 -0.86 -1.16 10.27
CA TYR A 88 -0.80 -0.79 11.67
C TYR A 88 0.37 0.15 11.95
N PHE A 89 1.59 -0.28 11.58
CA PHE A 89 2.84 0.42 11.88
C PHE A 89 3.41 1.13 10.64
N GLY A 90 3.09 0.66 9.44
CA GLY A 90 3.57 1.24 8.18
C GLY A 90 4.94 0.73 7.75
N PHE A 91 5.38 -0.40 8.29
CA PHE A 91 6.59 -1.08 7.85
C PHE A 91 6.41 -1.68 6.47
N ASP A 92 7.49 -1.70 5.69
CA ASP A 92 7.51 -2.34 4.38
C ASP A 92 7.37 -3.85 4.53
N LEU A 93 6.49 -4.45 3.74
CA LEU A 93 6.28 -5.89 3.72
C LEU A 93 7.49 -6.59 3.09
N TRP A 94 7.94 -7.68 3.69
CA TRP A 94 9.07 -8.46 3.17
C TRP A 94 8.73 -9.22 1.89
N LEU A 95 7.52 -9.76 1.80
CA LEU A 95 7.06 -10.52 0.64
C LEU A 95 6.45 -9.57 -0.38
N GLN A 96 7.28 -8.96 -1.21
CA GLN A 96 6.86 -8.10 -2.31
C GLN A 96 7.69 -8.37 -3.57
N VAL A 97 7.10 -8.20 -4.74
CA VAL A 97 7.75 -8.45 -6.03
C VAL A 97 7.23 -7.54 -7.13
N ASP A 98 8.17 -6.98 -7.89
CA ASP A 98 7.87 -6.19 -9.08
C ASP A 98 7.58 -7.10 -10.29
N ILE A 99 6.44 -6.81 -10.93
CA ILE A 99 5.98 -7.45 -12.15
C ILE A 99 5.57 -6.35 -13.14
N LYS A 100 6.47 -6.05 -14.10
CA LYS A 100 6.32 -4.93 -15.04
C LYS A 100 6.21 -3.62 -14.24
N GLU A 101 5.13 -2.87 -14.44
CA GLU A 101 4.83 -1.60 -13.76
C GLU A 101 4.05 -1.78 -12.45
N ASN A 102 3.79 -3.02 -12.03
CA ASN A 102 2.97 -3.32 -10.86
C ASN A 102 3.79 -4.01 -9.78
N VAL A 103 3.39 -3.79 -8.52
CA VAL A 103 3.92 -4.50 -7.35
C VAL A 103 2.87 -5.46 -6.84
N LEU A 104 3.25 -6.72 -6.59
CA LEU A 104 2.46 -7.65 -5.79
C LEU A 104 3.11 -7.82 -4.42
N TRP A 105 2.31 -7.89 -3.37
CA TRP A 105 2.78 -8.06 -2.00
C TRP A 105 1.89 -9.01 -1.20
N PHE A 106 2.46 -9.60 -0.16
CA PHE A 106 1.83 -10.63 0.66
C PHE A 106 2.16 -10.44 2.14
N TYR A 107 1.24 -10.82 3.02
CA TYR A 107 1.44 -10.76 4.47
C TYR A 107 2.26 -11.95 5.00
N ASN A 108 2.18 -13.10 4.32
CA ASN A 108 2.85 -14.32 4.72
C ASN A 108 2.87 -15.32 3.54
N LEU A 109 3.60 -16.43 3.72
CA LEU A 109 3.70 -17.48 2.70
C LEU A 109 2.36 -18.16 2.39
N LYS A 110 1.42 -18.24 3.35
CA LYS A 110 0.08 -18.80 3.09
C LYS A 110 -0.68 -17.95 2.07
N HIS A 111 -0.62 -16.62 2.21
CA HIS A 111 -1.22 -15.68 1.26
C HIS A 111 -0.55 -15.79 -0.13
N LEU A 112 0.78 -15.87 -0.19
CA LEU A 112 1.52 -16.07 -1.44
C LEU A 112 1.09 -17.37 -2.14
N ASN A 113 1.06 -18.48 -1.41
CA ASN A 113 0.68 -19.79 -1.94
C ASN A 113 -0.76 -19.80 -2.44
N TYR A 114 -1.68 -19.19 -1.68
CA TYR A 114 -3.07 -19.07 -2.09
C TYR A 114 -3.24 -18.34 -3.44
N LEU A 115 -2.52 -17.22 -3.64
CA LEU A 115 -2.55 -16.53 -4.94
C LEU A 115 -1.91 -17.37 -6.04
N ARG A 116 -0.76 -18.02 -5.74
CA ARG A 116 -0.07 -18.88 -6.71
C ARG A 116 -1.00 -19.97 -7.23
N ASP A 117 -1.64 -20.71 -6.33
CA ASP A 117 -2.52 -21.83 -6.66
C ASP A 117 -3.70 -21.37 -7.52
N TYR A 118 -4.30 -20.22 -7.16
CA TYR A 118 -5.37 -19.59 -7.94
C TYR A 118 -4.92 -19.16 -9.35
N VAL A 119 -3.73 -18.56 -9.48
CA VAL A 119 -3.21 -18.09 -10.77
C VAL A 119 -2.83 -19.27 -11.66
N SER A 120 -2.21 -20.32 -11.10
CA SER A 120 -1.78 -21.52 -11.82
C SER A 120 -2.94 -22.40 -12.30
N ALA A 121 -4.10 -22.32 -11.65
CA ALA A 121 -5.27 -23.10 -12.04
C ALA A 121 -5.69 -22.80 -13.50
N LYS A 122 -5.88 -23.89 -14.28
CA LYS A 122 -6.40 -23.81 -15.65
C LYS A 122 -7.89 -23.47 -15.66
N LEU A 123 -8.65 -24.14 -14.80
CA LEU A 123 -10.06 -23.87 -14.51
C LEU A 123 -10.15 -23.30 -13.10
N ARG A 124 -10.83 -22.16 -12.94
CA ARG A 124 -11.02 -21.50 -11.65
C ARG A 124 -12.46 -21.62 -11.25
N GLU A 125 -12.73 -22.45 -10.25
CA GLU A 125 -14.06 -22.63 -9.71
C GLU A 125 -14.61 -21.30 -9.15
N ASP A 126 -15.92 -21.11 -9.30
CA ASP A 126 -16.65 -19.92 -8.88
C ASP A 126 -17.58 -20.22 -7.71
N ASN A 127 -17.28 -21.27 -6.96
CA ASN A 127 -18.10 -21.70 -5.85
C ASN A 127 -17.84 -20.74 -4.68
N ASP A 128 -18.85 -19.90 -4.37
CA ASP A 128 -18.89 -18.94 -3.26
C ASP A 128 -17.98 -17.71 -3.35
N ARG A 129 -17.82 -17.13 -4.55
CA ARG A 129 -17.14 -15.83 -4.68
C ARG A 129 -17.96 -14.69 -4.06
N HIS A 130 -17.64 -14.37 -2.81
CA HIS A 130 -18.13 -13.14 -2.18
C HIS A 130 -17.52 -11.91 -2.88
N LYS A 131 -18.30 -10.83 -3.02
CA LYS A 131 -17.84 -9.55 -3.61
C LYS A 131 -16.65 -8.91 -2.90
N TYR A 132 -16.41 -9.30 -1.64
CA TYR A 132 -15.28 -8.85 -0.81
C TYR A 132 -14.14 -9.87 -0.72
N SER A 133 -14.21 -10.99 -1.43
CA SER A 133 -13.11 -11.94 -1.44
C SER A 133 -11.89 -11.35 -2.14
N MET A 134 -10.70 -11.80 -1.74
CA MET A 134 -9.45 -11.35 -2.35
C MET A 134 -9.45 -11.61 -3.86
N ILE A 135 -9.87 -12.82 -4.26
CA ILE A 135 -9.88 -13.27 -5.67
C ILE A 135 -10.82 -12.47 -6.56
N THR A 136 -11.96 -12.00 -6.05
CA THR A 136 -12.89 -11.15 -6.83
C THR A 136 -12.29 -9.77 -7.06
N ASN A 137 -11.58 -9.23 -6.08
CA ASN A 137 -10.95 -7.91 -6.13
C ASN A 137 -9.55 -7.89 -6.77
N LEU A 138 -9.03 -9.05 -7.22
CA LEU A 138 -7.75 -9.10 -7.92
C LEU A 138 -7.78 -8.27 -9.23
N PRO A 139 -6.70 -7.52 -9.53
CA PRO A 139 -6.58 -6.81 -10.80
C PRO A 139 -6.68 -7.75 -12.01
N GLN A 140 -7.26 -7.25 -13.10
CA GLN A 140 -7.50 -8.07 -14.29
C GLN A 140 -6.20 -8.62 -14.90
N TRP A 141 -5.09 -7.88 -14.79
CA TRP A 141 -3.80 -8.34 -15.29
C TRP A 141 -3.29 -9.57 -14.53
N VAL A 142 -3.61 -9.72 -13.24
CA VAL A 142 -3.27 -10.89 -12.42
C VAL A 142 -4.11 -12.11 -12.84
N LYS A 143 -5.40 -11.88 -13.13
CA LYS A 143 -6.32 -12.93 -13.57
C LYS A 143 -6.05 -13.40 -15.00
N SER A 144 -5.44 -12.56 -15.83
CA SER A 144 -5.17 -12.85 -17.24
C SER A 144 -4.28 -14.09 -17.42
N SER A 145 -4.71 -15.02 -18.28
CA SER A 145 -3.93 -16.20 -18.65
C SER A 145 -2.57 -15.85 -19.26
N LYS A 146 -2.47 -14.71 -19.96
CA LYS A 146 -1.24 -14.23 -20.61
C LYS A 146 -0.11 -13.93 -19.62
N ASN A 147 -0.44 -13.57 -18.38
CA ASN A 147 0.56 -13.27 -17.35
C ASN A 147 0.78 -14.44 -16.39
N ARG A 148 0.07 -15.57 -16.53
CA ARG A 148 0.10 -16.70 -15.60
C ARG A 148 1.52 -17.18 -15.31
N ASP A 149 2.25 -17.58 -16.35
CA ASP A 149 3.56 -18.19 -16.19
C ASP A 149 4.58 -17.20 -15.62
N LEU A 150 4.49 -15.93 -16.03
CA LEU A 150 5.31 -14.85 -15.48
C LEU A 150 5.06 -14.66 -13.98
N ILE A 151 3.79 -14.59 -13.57
CA ILE A 151 3.41 -14.39 -12.17
C ILE A 151 3.87 -15.59 -11.34
N VAL A 152 3.53 -16.81 -11.74
CA VAL A 152 3.90 -18.04 -11.01
C VAL A 152 5.42 -18.12 -10.85
N LYS A 153 6.20 -17.84 -11.91
CA LYS A 153 7.66 -17.80 -11.85
C LYS A 153 8.17 -16.78 -10.84
N LYS A 154 7.60 -15.57 -10.82
CA LYS A 154 7.97 -14.50 -9.88
C LYS A 154 7.63 -14.86 -8.43
N LEU A 155 6.47 -15.49 -8.20
CA LEU A 155 6.05 -15.93 -6.86
C LEU A 155 6.94 -17.05 -6.31
N ASN A 156 7.31 -18.03 -7.14
CA ASN A 156 8.23 -19.09 -6.73
C ASN A 156 9.61 -18.53 -6.33
N LYS A 157 10.16 -17.64 -7.15
CA LYS A 157 11.43 -16.96 -6.82
C LYS A 157 11.33 -16.17 -5.52
N LEU A 158 10.24 -15.43 -5.32
CA LEU A 158 10.01 -14.67 -4.09
C LEU A 158 9.97 -15.58 -2.86
N GLU A 159 9.30 -16.74 -2.94
CA GLU A 159 9.27 -17.72 -1.86
C GLU A 159 10.66 -18.29 -1.55
N GLU A 160 11.42 -18.70 -2.58
CA GLU A 160 12.79 -19.20 -2.43
C GLU A 160 13.71 -18.19 -1.76
N ASP A 161 13.68 -16.94 -2.23
CA ASP A 161 14.51 -15.86 -1.69
C ASP A 161 14.13 -15.52 -0.24
N PHE A 162 12.84 -15.60 0.11
CA PHE A 162 12.37 -15.41 1.48
C PHE A 162 12.84 -16.52 2.42
N ARG A 163 12.77 -17.78 1.97
CA ARG A 163 13.23 -18.94 2.77
C ARG A 163 14.73 -18.91 3.04
N LYS A 164 15.53 -18.48 2.06
CA LYS A 164 16.99 -18.33 2.23
C LYS A 164 17.38 -17.25 3.26
N LYS A 165 16.56 -16.21 3.42
CA LYS A 165 16.79 -15.13 4.40
C LYS A 165 16.37 -15.51 5.81
N THR A 166 15.52 -16.51 5.95
CA THR A 166 14.97 -16.97 7.24
C THR A 166 15.63 -18.23 7.77
N THR A 167 16.48 -18.86 6.96
CA THR A 167 17.38 -19.96 7.35
C THR A 167 18.72 -19.37 7.75
#